data_AF-A0A8J6VNV4-F1
#
_entry.id   AF-A0A8J6VNV4-F1
#
_cell.length_a   1.000
_cell.length_b   1.000
_cell.length_c   1.000
_cell.angle_alpha   90.00
_cell.angle_beta   90.00
_cell.angle_gamma   90.00
#
_symmetry.space_group_name_H-M   'P 1'
#
loop_
_entity.id
_entity.type
_entity.pdbx_description
1 polymer ?
#
loop_
_entity_poly.entity_id
_entity_poly.type
_entity_poly.pdbx_seq_one_letter_code
_entity_poly.pdbx_strand_id
1 'polypeptide(L)' 'MNTSEELEQNSKVIVEVASNYHSDKLDAEARPAVSNNKQLRPFGLCAGKFIVPDDFDSPLPEEILSAFEGK' A
#
# COMPACT_ATOMS: atom_id res chain seq x y z
N MET A 1 -25.06 -25.58 -9.28
CA MET A 1 -23.96 -25.26 -8.36
C MET A 1 -24.50 -24.19 -7.44
N ASN A 2 -24.71 -24.57 -6.18
CA ASN A 2 -25.63 -23.87 -5.29
C ASN A 2 -24.91 -22.67 -4.67
N THR A 3 -25.48 -21.49 -4.88
CA THR A 3 -25.08 -20.21 -4.30
C THR A 3 -24.90 -20.24 -2.78
N SER A 4 -25.54 -21.20 -2.11
CA SER A 4 -25.41 -21.46 -0.68
C SER A 4 -24.04 -22.01 -0.27
N GLU A 5 -23.38 -22.81 -1.11
CA GLU A 5 -22.03 -23.35 -0.81
C GLU A 5 -20.96 -22.27 -0.96
N GLU A 6 -21.12 -21.40 -1.96
CA GLU A 6 -20.20 -20.29 -2.21
C GLU A 6 -20.32 -19.20 -1.13
N LEU A 7 -21.54 -18.93 -0.64
CA LEU A 7 -21.74 -18.01 0.48
C LEU A 7 -21.14 -18.55 1.79
N GLU A 8 -21.25 -19.86 2.04
CA GLU A 8 -20.68 -20.50 3.22
C GLU A 8 -19.15 -20.58 3.15
N GLN A 9 -18.60 -20.81 1.96
CA GLN A 9 -17.16 -20.80 1.74
C GLN A 9 -16.59 -19.39 1.90
N ASN A 10 -17.27 -18.37 1.36
CA ASN A 10 -16.86 -16.98 1.47
C ASN A 10 -16.99 -16.46 2.91
N SER A 11 -18.02 -16.88 3.66
CA SER A 11 -18.16 -16.52 5.06
C SER A 11 -17.06 -17.15 5.93
N LYS A 12 -16.68 -18.41 5.68
CA LYS A 12 -15.54 -19.08 6.34
C LYS A 12 -14.23 -18.34 6.11
N VAL A 13 -13.94 -17.95 4.87
CA VAL A 13 -12.71 -17.22 4.52
C VAL A 13 -12.64 -15.86 5.24
N ILE A 14 -13.76 -15.13 5.30
CA ILE A 14 -13.80 -13.82 5.97
C ILE A 14 -13.61 -13.96 7.48
N VAL A 15 -14.23 -14.96 8.11
CA VAL A 15 -14.11 -15.20 9.56
C VAL A 15 -12.69 -15.64 9.95
N GLU A 16 -12.03 -16.45 9.12
CA GLU A 16 -10.64 -16.89 9.36
C GLU A 16 -9.63 -15.74 9.21
N VAL A 17 -9.79 -14.88 8.22
CA VAL A 17 -8.95 -13.68 8.06
C VAL A 17 -9.13 -12.74 9.27
N ALA A 18 -10.36 -12.52 9.72
CA ALA A 18 -10.65 -11.64 10.87
C ALA A 18 -10.15 -12.19 12.21
N SER A 19 -10.18 -13.51 12.40
CA SER A 19 -9.67 -14.15 13.62
C SER A 19 -8.13 -14.25 13.65
N ASN A 20 -7.47 -14.23 12.49
CA ASN A 20 -6.01 -14.08 12.40
C ASN A 20 -5.54 -12.63 12.67
N TYR A 21 -6.46 -11.66 12.69
CA TYR A 21 -6.24 -10.33 13.26
C TYR A 21 -6.48 -10.33 14.77
N HIS A 22 -5.90 -11.28 15.50
CA HIS A 22 -5.81 -11.21 16.95
C HIS A 22 -4.70 -10.23 17.37
N SER A 23 -5.16 -9.00 17.61
CA SER A 23 -4.80 -8.19 18.77
C SER A 23 -3.34 -7.80 18.99
N ASP A 24 -2.86 -6.83 18.20
CA ASP A 24 -1.94 -5.82 18.73
C ASP A 24 -2.59 -4.43 18.64
N LYS A 25 -3.55 -4.22 19.54
CA LYS A 25 -3.88 -2.93 20.17
C LYS A 25 -3.64 -1.67 19.32
N LEU A 26 -4.64 -1.32 18.50
CA LEU A 26 -4.72 -0.03 17.80
C LEU A 26 -5.19 1.12 18.72
N ASP A 27 -4.71 1.15 19.97
CA ASP A 27 -4.80 2.32 20.84
C ASP A 27 -3.42 3.00 20.89
N ALA A 28 -2.81 3.21 19.72
CA ALA A 28 -1.60 4.00 19.62
C ALA A 28 -2.02 5.45 19.36
N GLU A 29 -2.33 6.17 20.43
CA GLU A 29 -2.12 7.62 20.45
C GLU A 29 -0.77 7.89 19.77
N ALA A 30 -0.72 8.79 18.78
CA ALA A 30 0.47 9.08 18.01
C ALA A 30 1.56 9.65 18.93
N ARG A 31 2.29 8.75 19.59
CA ARG A 31 3.42 9.13 20.45
C ARG A 31 4.53 9.62 19.53
N PRO A 32 5.19 10.74 19.86
CA PRO A 32 6.36 11.16 19.12
C PRO A 32 7.33 9.97 19.05
N ALA A 33 7.76 9.67 17.82
CA ALA A 33 8.67 8.55 17.57
C ALA A 33 9.93 8.75 18.43
N VAL A 34 10.07 7.94 19.49
CA VAL A 34 11.29 7.89 20.27
C VAL A 34 12.38 7.40 19.32
N SER A 35 13.30 8.30 18.98
CA SER A 35 14.38 8.08 18.02
C SER A 35 15.44 7.14 18.61
N ASN A 36 15.08 5.88 18.84
CA ASN A 36 16.00 4.87 19.37
C ASN A 36 16.82 4.20 18.27
N ASN A 37 16.66 4.62 17.01
CA ASN A 37 17.50 4.16 15.92
C ASN A 37 18.17 5.35 15.23
N LYS A 38 19.43 5.59 15.63
CA LYS A 38 20.32 6.62 15.08
C LYS A 38 20.91 6.21 13.72
N GLN A 39 20.52 5.05 13.18
CA GLN A 39 20.97 4.64 11.85
C GLN A 39 20.24 5.46 10.80
N LEU A 40 21.03 6.13 9.97
CA LEU A 40 20.54 6.78 8.76
C LEU A 40 19.86 5.73 7.89
N ARG A 41 18.70 6.10 7.34
CA ARG A 41 18.05 5.27 6.32
C ARG A 41 19.06 5.08 5.17
N PRO A 42 19.26 3.85 4.67
CA PRO A 42 20.12 3.64 3.53
C PRO A 42 19.60 4.46 2.34
N PHE A 43 20.50 5.13 1.64
CA PHE A 43 20.16 5.89 0.45
C PHE A 43 19.83 4.92 -0.69
N GLY A 44 18.76 5.23 -1.44
CA GLY A 44 18.40 4.50 -2.65
C GLY A 44 18.09 3.02 -2.42
N LEU A 45 16.93 2.71 -1.83
CA LEU A 45 16.45 1.33 -1.65
C LEU A 45 16.43 0.51 -2.97
N CYS A 46 16.31 1.20 -4.11
CA CYS A 46 16.31 0.62 -5.45
C CYS A 46 17.53 1.08 -6.28
N ALA A 47 18.67 1.37 -5.66
CA ALA A 47 19.88 1.77 -6.38
C ALA A 47 20.25 0.76 -7.48
N GLY A 48 20.44 1.25 -8.70
CA GLY A 48 20.78 0.44 -9.87
C GLY A 48 19.65 -0.46 -10.41
N LYS A 49 18.46 -0.41 -9.82
CA LYS A 49 17.28 -1.20 -10.27
C LYS A 49 16.27 -0.37 -11.07
N PHE A 50 16.44 0.95 -11.12
CA PHE A 50 15.61 1.85 -11.91
C PHE A 50 16.39 2.30 -13.15
N ILE A 51 15.83 2.07 -14.32
CA ILE A 51 16.32 2.62 -15.58
C ILE A 51 15.44 3.83 -15.87
N VAL A 52 16.06 5.00 -15.93
CA VAL A 52 15.38 6.24 -16.33
C VAL A 52 15.18 6.17 -17.85
N PRO A 53 13.94 6.21 -18.35
CA PRO A 53 13.69 6.33 -19.79
C PRO A 53 14.24 7.65 -20.35
N ASP A 54 14.64 7.65 -21.62
CA ASP A 54 15.16 8.85 -22.30
C ASP A 54 14.13 9.99 -22.36
N ASP A 55 12.85 9.65 -22.28
CA ASP A 55 11.72 10.58 -22.37
C ASP A 55 11.14 10.96 -20.99
N PHE A 56 11.80 10.63 -19.88
CA PHE A 56 11.30 10.89 -18.52
C PHE A 56 10.96 12.37 -18.26
N ASP A 57 11.77 13.29 -18.80
CA ASP A 57 11.56 14.73 -18.66
C ASP A 57 10.57 15.31 -19.70
N SER A 58 9.98 14.46 -20.54
CA SER A 58 8.97 14.88 -21.50
C SER A 58 7.68 15.31 -20.79
N PRO A 59 6.91 16.24 -21.38
CA PRO A 59 5.60 16.60 -20.84
C PRO A 59 4.69 15.38 -20.76
N LEU A 60 3.84 15.35 -19.73
CA LEU A 60 2.83 14.31 -19.59
C LEU A 60 1.80 14.40 -20.75
N PRO A 61 1.22 13.27 -21.17
CA PRO A 61 0.09 13.25 -22.10
C PRO A 61 -1.09 14.11 -21.63
N GLU A 62 -1.79 14.75 -22.57
CA GLU A 62 -2.92 15.67 -22.28
C GLU A 62 -4.04 14.99 -21.47
N GLU A 63 -4.34 13.73 -21.78
CA GLU A 63 -5.33 12.94 -21.04
C GLU A 63 -4.97 12.80 -19.55
N ILE A 64 -3.67 12.62 -19.26
CA ILE A 64 -3.17 12.51 -17.89
C ILE A 64 -3.22 13.89 -17.22
N LEU A 65 -2.80 14.95 -17.92
CA LEU A 65 -2.86 16.33 -17.41
C LEU A 65 -4.29 16.75 -17.04
N SER A 66 -5.28 16.43 -17.88
CA SER A 66 -6.69 16.76 -17.59
C SER A 66 -7.20 16.16 -16.27
N ALA A 67 -6.73 14.96 -15.91
CA ALA A 67 -7.06 14.31 -14.64
C ALA A 67 -6.50 15.05 -13.41
N PHE A 68 -5.39 15.79 -13.55
CA PHE A 68 -4.84 16.65 -12.49
C PHE A 68 -5.47 18.04 -12.48
N GLU A 69 -5.88 18.56 -13.64
CA GLU A 69 -6.43 19.91 -13.79
C GLU A 69 -7.95 19.99 -13.52
N GLY A 70 -8.61 18.86 -13.27
CA GLY A 70 -10.05 18.82 -12.93
C GLY A 70 -10.97 19.27 -14.06
N LYS A 71 -10.54 19.05 -15.31
CA LYS A 71 -11.32 19.33 -16.53
C LYS A 71 -12.17 18.14 -16.94
#